data_AF-A0A955FNE1-F1
#
_entry.id   AF-A0A955FNE1-F1
#
_cell.length_a   1.000
_cell.length_b   1.000
_cell.length_c   1.000
_cell.angle_alpha   90.00
_cell.angle_beta   90.00
_cell.angle_gamma   90.00
#
_symmetry.space_group_name_H-M   'P 1'
#
loop_
_entity.id
_entity.type
_entity.pdbx_description
1 polymer ?
#
loop_
_entity_poly.entity_id
_entity_poly.type
_entity_poly.pdbx_seq_one_letter_code
_entity_poly.pdbx_strand_id
1 'polypeptide(L)'
;MALNIRTLLDGPRKVIRRITATESSESDSVAVDLSALTGNVPGKTLSHLVIEEVWYSIAGYEFVVLEFDATTDSEGLRLSGDGYIDMRDYGGLVDPQASGSTGDILLTATTTASGDSLNILIVCRKKYA
;
A
#
# COMPACT_ATOMS: atom_id res chain seq x y z
N MET A 1 -6.26 3.72 -11.91
CA MET A 1 -5.87 2.37 -12.35
C MET A 1 -6.78 1.28 -11.75
N ALA A 2 -7.05 0.17 -12.43
CA ALA A 2 -7.80 -0.96 -11.88
C ALA A 2 -6.84 -1.95 -11.19
N LEU A 3 -6.84 -1.97 -9.86
CA LEU A 3 -6.03 -2.91 -9.08
C LEU A 3 -6.73 -4.27 -8.95
N ASN A 4 -6.02 -5.34 -9.27
CA ASN A 4 -6.38 -6.68 -8.83
C ASN A 4 -5.70 -6.96 -7.49
N ILE A 5 -6.49 -6.97 -6.41
CA ILE A 5 -5.97 -7.13 -5.06
C ILE A 5 -6.44 -8.44 -4.44
N ARG A 6 -5.46 -9.24 -4.00
CA ARG A 6 -5.68 -10.48 -3.27
C ARG A 6 -5.16 -10.34 -1.84
N THR A 7 -6.06 -10.42 -0.87
CA THR A 7 -5.69 -10.51 0.54
C THR A 7 -5.19 -11.93 0.85
N LEU A 8 -3.94 -12.04 1.29
CA LEU A 8 -3.33 -13.31 1.70
C LEU A 8 -3.49 -13.55 3.21
N LEU A 9 -3.50 -12.47 3.98
CA LEU A 9 -3.74 -12.48 5.40
C LEU A 9 -4.47 -11.19 5.79
N ASP A 10 -5.52 -11.34 6.58
CA ASP A 10 -6.15 -10.23 7.31
C ASP A 10 -6.27 -10.63 8.79
N GLY A 11 -5.16 -10.49 9.52
CA GLY A 11 -5.07 -10.85 10.92
C GLY A 11 -5.29 -9.68 11.87
N PRO A 12 -5.38 -9.93 13.19
CA PRO A 12 -5.55 -8.89 14.21
C PRO A 12 -4.41 -7.86 14.28
N ARG A 13 -3.22 -8.14 13.75
CA ARG A 13 -2.07 -7.20 13.83
C ARG A 13 -1.32 -7.03 12.53
N LYS A 14 -1.63 -7.82 11.51
CA LYS A 14 -0.91 -7.83 10.24
C LYS A 14 -1.90 -8.08 9.11
N VAL A 15 -1.75 -7.33 8.03
CA VAL A 15 -2.42 -7.55 6.76
C VAL A 15 -1.36 -7.78 5.69
N ILE A 16 -1.57 -8.77 4.83
CA ILE A 16 -0.71 -9.08 3.70
C ILE A 16 -1.57 -9.07 2.45
N ARG A 17 -1.24 -8.24 1.47
CA ARG A 17 -1.94 -8.19 0.19
C ARG A 17 -0.96 -8.34 -0.96
N ARG A 18 -1.38 -9.08 -1.98
CA ARG A 18 -0.77 -9.05 -3.29
C ARG A 18 -1.61 -8.15 -4.19
N ILE A 19 -0.97 -7.20 -4.85
CA ILE A 19 -1.57 -6.21 -5.72
C ILE A 19 -0.95 -6.39 -7.10
N THR A 20 -1.78 -6.53 -8.12
CA THR A 20 -1.33 -6.58 -9.51
C THR A 20 -2.14 -5.62 -10.33
N ALA A 21 -1.51 -5.03 -11.33
CA ALA A 21 -2.20 -4.24 -12.34
C ALA A 21 -1.48 -4.39 -13.67
N THR A 22 -2.27 -4.29 -14.73
CA THR A 22 -1.81 -4.13 -16.11
C THR A 22 -2.60 -2.93 -16.62
N GLU A 23 -1.93 -1.97 -17.24
CA GLU A 23 -2.49 -0.80 -17.92
C GLU A 23 -3.88 -0.31 -17.47
N SER A 24 -3.89 0.84 -16.80
CA SER A 24 -5.03 1.76 -16.82
C SER A 24 -4.55 3.16 -16.46
N SER A 25 -5.33 4.15 -16.90
CA SER A 25 -5.09 5.59 -16.72
C SER A 25 -4.49 5.96 -15.36
N GLU A 26 -3.65 6.99 -15.36
CA GLU A 26 -3.08 7.64 -14.19
C GLU A 26 -4.20 8.06 -13.23
N SER A 27 -4.39 7.28 -12.18
CA SER A 27 -5.24 7.66 -11.06
C SER A 27 -4.84 6.86 -9.84
N ASP A 28 -4.82 7.54 -8.71
CA ASP A 28 -4.56 6.94 -7.41
C ASP A 28 -5.65 5.91 -7.14
N SER A 29 -5.22 4.76 -6.65
CA SER A 29 -6.10 3.61 -6.47
C SER A 29 -5.82 2.99 -5.11
N VAL A 30 -6.88 2.71 -4.34
CA VAL A 30 -6.75 2.22 -2.96
C VAL A 30 -6.15 0.81 -2.94
N ALA A 31 -4.88 0.71 -2.54
CA ALA A 31 -4.13 -0.55 -2.46
C ALA A 31 -4.38 -1.29 -1.14
N VAL A 32 -4.59 -0.56 -0.04
CA VAL A 32 -5.05 -1.11 1.24
C VAL A 32 -6.10 -0.19 1.83
N ASP A 33 -7.36 -0.62 1.81
CA ASP A 33 -8.49 0.07 2.45
C ASP A 33 -8.57 -0.40 3.91
N LEU A 34 -8.28 0.50 4.84
CA LEU A 34 -8.29 0.27 6.29
C LEU A 34 -9.69 -0.08 6.78
N SER A 35 -10.71 0.59 6.26
CA SER A 35 -12.10 0.44 6.67
C SER A 35 -12.70 -0.92 6.25
N ALA A 36 -12.16 -1.51 5.18
CA ALA A 36 -12.54 -2.84 4.71
C ALA A 36 -11.83 -4.00 5.44
N LEU A 37 -10.86 -3.72 6.33
CA LEU A 37 -10.14 -4.77 7.06
C LEU A 37 -10.97 -5.31 8.23
N THR A 38 -11.09 -6.63 8.30
CA THR A 38 -11.95 -7.33 9.28
C THR A 38 -11.17 -7.90 10.46
N GLY A 39 -9.90 -8.28 10.25
CA GLY A 39 -9.04 -8.78 11.31
C GLY A 39 -8.78 -7.71 12.37
N ASN A 40 -9.28 -7.89 13.58
CA ASN A 40 -9.19 -6.87 14.62
C ASN A 40 -8.75 -7.42 15.98
N VAL A 41 -8.37 -6.49 16.86
CA VAL A 41 -8.22 -6.77 18.29
C VAL A 41 -9.53 -6.37 18.97
N PRO A 42 -10.20 -7.26 19.71
CA PRO A 42 -11.45 -6.94 20.39
C PRO A 42 -11.34 -5.72 21.31
N GLY A 43 -12.31 -4.81 21.23
CA GLY A 43 -12.35 -3.58 22.03
C GLY A 43 -11.34 -2.51 21.62
N LYS A 44 -10.68 -2.66 20.45
CA LYS A 44 -9.70 -1.72 19.93
C LYS A 44 -10.08 -1.24 18.54
N THR A 45 -10.01 0.07 18.33
CA THR A 45 -10.28 0.68 17.03
C THR A 45 -8.99 0.74 16.21
N LEU A 46 -9.02 0.18 15.00
CA LEU A 46 -7.93 0.27 14.03
C LEU A 46 -7.77 1.74 13.63
N SER A 47 -6.57 2.29 13.78
CA SER A 47 -6.28 3.71 13.56
C SER A 47 -5.52 3.97 12.27
N HIS A 48 -4.47 3.18 12.01
CA HIS A 48 -3.62 3.33 10.83
C HIS A 48 -2.82 2.08 10.54
N LEU A 49 -2.14 2.09 9.40
CA LEU A 49 -1.25 1.04 8.95
C LEU A 49 0.21 1.51 9.03
N VAL A 50 1.09 0.54 9.23
CA VAL A 50 2.55 0.72 9.13
C VAL A 50 3.05 -0.26 8.09
N ILE A 51 3.70 0.23 7.04
CA ILE A 51 4.28 -0.63 6.00
C ILE A 51 5.56 -1.24 6.57
N GLU A 52 5.61 -2.57 6.68
CA GLU A 52 6.76 -3.29 7.22
C GLU A 52 7.66 -3.84 6.12
N GLU A 53 7.07 -4.43 5.09
CA GLU A 53 7.80 -5.10 4.01
C GLU A 53 7.08 -4.88 2.68
N VAL A 54 7.86 -4.68 1.61
CA VAL A 54 7.36 -4.58 0.24
C VAL A 54 8.24 -5.40 -0.68
N TRP A 55 7.65 -6.38 -1.36
CA TRP A 55 8.27 -7.06 -2.50
C TRP A 55 7.60 -6.55 -3.76
N TYR A 56 8.36 -6.18 -4.78
CA TYR A 56 7.80 -5.59 -5.98
C TYR A 56 8.51 -6.04 -7.24
N SER A 57 7.75 -6.10 -8.33
CA SER A 57 8.22 -6.25 -9.69
C SER A 57 7.41 -5.31 -10.58
N ILE A 58 8.11 -4.39 -11.23
CA ILE A 58 7.53 -3.28 -12.01
C ILE A 58 8.20 -3.29 -13.38
N ALA A 59 7.41 -3.40 -14.43
CA ALA A 59 7.87 -3.35 -15.81
C ALA A 59 7.07 -2.30 -16.57
N GLY A 60 7.76 -1.43 -17.31
CA GLY A 60 7.18 -0.43 -18.21
C GLY A 60 6.78 0.90 -17.56
N TYR A 61 6.33 0.88 -16.29
CA TYR A 61 6.12 2.11 -15.52
C TYR A 61 7.44 2.84 -15.23
N GLU A 62 7.43 4.18 -15.28
CA GLU A 62 8.61 4.98 -14.87
C GLU A 62 8.87 4.79 -13.37
N PHE A 63 7.80 4.93 -12.58
CA PHE A 63 7.76 4.65 -11.16
C PHE A 63 6.34 4.35 -10.69
N VAL A 64 6.25 3.64 -9.57
CA VAL A 64 5.04 3.42 -8.79
C VAL A 64 5.25 4.01 -7.40
N VAL A 65 4.27 4.72 -6.88
CA VAL A 65 4.31 5.33 -5.55
C VAL A 65 3.26 4.67 -4.67
N LEU A 66 3.66 4.30 -3.44
CA LEU A 66 2.75 3.97 -2.35
C LEU A 66 2.62 5.21 -1.46
N GLU A 67 1.40 5.63 -1.20
CA GLU A 67 1.08 6.88 -0.52
C GLU A 67 0.12 6.61 0.65
N PHE A 68 0.20 7.43 1.69
CA PHE A 68 -0.78 7.43 2.77
C PHE A 68 -1.87 8.45 2.45
N ASP A 69 -3.12 7.98 2.39
CA ASP A 69 -4.29 8.78 2.02
C ASP A 69 -4.54 9.88 3.06
N ALA A 70 -4.67 11.12 2.58
CA ALA A 70 -5.00 12.30 3.37
C ALA A 70 -5.59 13.41 2.48
N THR A 71 -5.90 14.59 3.03
CA THR A 71 -6.33 15.73 2.19
C THR A 71 -5.25 16.13 1.17
N THR A 72 -3.99 15.87 1.50
CA THR A 72 -2.86 15.88 0.58
C THR A 72 -2.04 14.66 0.91
N ASP A 73 -2.00 13.73 -0.03
CA ASP A 73 -1.39 12.42 0.18
C ASP A 73 0.08 12.56 0.57
N SER A 74 0.48 11.71 1.52
CA SER A 74 1.86 11.67 1.99
C SER A 74 2.62 10.57 1.28
N GLU A 75 3.63 10.94 0.48
CA GLU A 75 4.49 9.98 -0.20
C GLU A 75 5.15 9.03 0.82
N GLY A 76 4.98 7.73 0.61
CA GLY A 76 5.59 6.69 1.44
C GLY A 76 6.79 6.04 0.78
N LEU A 77 6.56 5.33 -0.33
CA LEU A 77 7.62 4.64 -1.07
C LEU A 77 7.48 4.86 -2.57
N ARG A 78 8.56 5.28 -3.21
CA ARG A 78 8.71 5.30 -4.66
C ARG A 78 9.48 4.06 -5.12
N LEU A 79 8.90 3.27 -6.02
CA LEU A 79 9.36 1.96 -6.47
C LEU A 79 9.61 1.97 -7.99
N SER A 80 10.67 1.31 -8.44
CA SER A 80 10.98 1.11 -9.86
C SER A 80 11.81 -0.15 -10.05
N GLY A 81 11.59 -0.87 -11.15
CA GLY A 81 12.20 -2.18 -11.42
C GLY A 81 11.70 -3.28 -10.47
N ASP A 82 12.62 -4.16 -10.07
CA ASP A 82 12.33 -5.28 -9.16
C ASP A 82 13.09 -5.12 -7.85
N GLY A 83 12.48 -5.53 -6.74
CA GLY A 83 13.17 -5.45 -5.45
C GLY A 83 12.38 -5.93 -4.24
N TYR A 84 13.05 -5.83 -3.10
CA TYR A 84 12.51 -6.12 -1.78
C TYR A 84 13.01 -5.07 -0.79
N ILE A 85 12.10 -4.49 -0.05
CA ILE A 85 12.35 -3.51 1.00
C ILE A 85 11.82 -4.07 2.31
N ASP A 86 12.68 -4.20 3.31
CA ASP A 86 12.34 -4.55 4.68
C ASP A 86 12.67 -3.36 5.60
N MET A 87 11.65 -2.82 6.26
CA MET A 87 11.79 -1.67 7.16
C MET A 87 11.53 -2.04 8.62
N ARG A 88 11.39 -3.34 8.93
CA ARG A 88 11.05 -3.80 10.29
C ARG A 88 12.09 -3.40 11.33
N ASP A 89 13.37 -3.38 10.95
CA ASP A 89 14.48 -3.00 11.84
C ASP A 89 14.38 -1.54 12.33
N TYR A 90 13.70 -0.68 11.58
CA TYR A 90 13.46 0.73 11.94
C TYR A 90 12.03 0.98 12.47
N GLY A 91 11.26 -0.09 12.70
CA GLY A 91 9.87 0.00 13.17
C GLY A 91 8.81 0.10 12.07
N GLY A 92 9.22 0.01 10.81
CA GLY A 92 8.37 0.16 9.62
C GLY A 92 8.15 1.61 9.21
N LEU A 93 7.62 1.82 8.01
CA LEU A 93 7.20 3.12 7.51
C LEU A 93 5.81 3.44 8.04
N VAL A 94 5.76 4.36 9.00
CA VAL A 94 4.56 4.74 9.74
C VAL A 94 3.82 5.84 8.98
N ASP A 95 2.50 5.69 8.86
CA ASP A 95 1.63 6.76 8.38
C ASP A 95 1.83 8.02 9.23
N PRO A 96 2.20 9.18 8.62
CA PRO A 96 2.40 10.43 9.35
C PRO A 96 1.11 10.99 9.96
N GLN A 97 -0.06 10.42 9.61
CA GLN A 97 -1.38 10.81 10.10
C GLN A 97 -1.64 12.29 9.81
N ALA A 98 -1.35 12.69 8.58
CA ALA A 98 -1.57 14.05 8.09
C ALA A 98 -3.05 14.44 8.19
N SER A 99 -3.34 15.74 8.06
CA SER A 99 -4.70 16.25 8.16
C SER A 99 -5.64 15.55 7.15
N GLY A 100 -6.76 15.04 7.66
CA GLY A 100 -7.75 14.32 6.86
C GLY A 100 -7.35 12.90 6.48
N SER A 101 -6.34 12.31 7.15
CA SER A 101 -5.95 10.92 6.89
C SER A 101 -7.06 9.92 7.18
N THR A 102 -7.24 8.96 6.29
CA THR A 102 -8.15 7.80 6.43
C THR A 102 -7.43 6.56 6.96
N GLY A 103 -6.09 6.56 6.91
CA GLY A 103 -5.23 5.42 7.19
C GLY A 103 -5.16 4.39 6.06
N ASP A 104 -5.73 4.69 4.90
CA ASP A 104 -5.62 3.90 3.68
C ASP A 104 -4.22 4.05 3.06
N ILE A 105 -3.83 3.05 2.27
CA ILE A 105 -2.64 3.12 1.42
C ILE A 105 -3.10 3.18 -0.02
N LEU A 106 -2.71 4.24 -0.71
CA LEU A 106 -2.95 4.44 -2.14
C LEU A 106 -1.76 3.91 -2.95
N LEU A 107 -2.04 3.63 -4.21
CA LEU A 107 -1.02 3.30 -5.20
C LEU A 107 -1.26 4.13 -6.45
N THR A 108 -0.19 4.82 -6.85
CA THR A 108 -0.16 5.72 -8.00
C THR A 108 0.94 5.25 -8.93
N ALA A 109 0.69 5.24 -10.23
CA ALA A 109 1.66 4.77 -11.21
C ALA A 109 1.68 5.73 -12.41
N THR A 110 2.88 6.07 -12.84
CA THR A 110 3.11 6.89 -14.04
C THR A 110 3.50 5.95 -15.17
N THR A 111 2.58 5.80 -16.13
CA THR A 111 2.75 4.93 -17.30
C THR A 111 3.50 5.65 -18.41
N THR A 112 4.28 4.90 -19.20
CA THR A 112 5.01 5.46 -20.34
C THR A 112 4.61 4.85 -21.69
N ALA A 113 3.90 3.71 -21.69
CA ALA A 113 3.55 2.97 -22.90
C ALA A 113 2.36 2.04 -22.66
N SER A 114 2.08 1.15 -23.62
CA SER A 114 1.16 0.03 -23.42
C SER A 114 1.93 -1.25 -23.10
N GLY A 115 1.44 -2.00 -22.10
CA GLY A 115 2.03 -3.26 -21.65
C GLY A 115 2.72 -3.17 -20.28
N ASP A 116 2.65 -2.01 -19.63
CA ASP A 116 3.11 -1.77 -18.28
C ASP A 116 2.36 -2.67 -17.30
N SER A 117 3.12 -3.26 -16.39
CA SER A 117 2.60 -4.20 -15.39
C SER A 117 3.34 -4.05 -14.07
N LEU A 118 2.60 -4.31 -12.99
CA LEU A 118 3.14 -4.33 -11.64
C LEU A 118 2.63 -5.53 -10.86
N ASN A 119 3.47 -6.02 -9.95
CA ASN A 119 3.13 -7.04 -8.97
C ASN A 119 3.82 -6.70 -7.65
N ILE A 120 3.02 -6.33 -6.66
CA ILE A 120 3.48 -5.90 -5.35
C ILE A 120 2.91 -6.82 -4.28
N LEU A 121 3.76 -7.30 -3.40
CA LEU A 121 3.38 -7.93 -2.14
C LEU A 121 3.69 -6.94 -1.02
N ILE A 122 2.65 -6.46 -0.35
CA ILE A 122 2.78 -5.51 0.77
C ILE A 122 2.39 -6.21 2.07
N VAL A 123 3.22 -5.99 3.10
CA VAL A 123 2.98 -6.43 4.47
C VAL A 123 2.82 -5.19 5.33
N CYS A 124 1.64 -4.99 5.91
CA CYS A 124 1.38 -3.90 6.83
C CYS A 124 1.06 -4.43 8.22
N ARG A 125 1.57 -3.74 9.23
CA ARG A 125 1.16 -3.90 10.62
C ARG A 125 0.00 -2.96 10.93
N LYS A 126 -0.99 -3.49 11.65
CA LYS A 126 -2.14 -2.74 12.13
C LYS A 126 -1.81 -2.03 13.43
N LYS A 127 -2.18 -0.76 13.52
CA LYS A 127 -2.08 0.05 14.74
C LYS A 127 -3.47 0.35 15.27
N TYR A 128 -3.59 0.30 16.59
CA TYR A 128 -4.84 0.50 17.29
C TYR A 128 -4.69 1.65 18.28
N ALA A 129 -5.77 2.40 18.48
CA ALA A 129 -5.87 3.43 19.52
C ALA A 129 -5.92 2.84 20.95
#